data_AF-A0A315VFX2-F1
#
_entry.id   AF-A0A315VFX2-F1
#
_cell.length_a   1.000
_cell.length_b   1.000
_cell.length_c   1.000
_cell.angle_alpha   90.00
_cell.angle_beta   90.00
_cell.angle_gamma   90.00
#
_symmetry.space_group_name_H-M   'P 1'
#
loop_
_entity.id
_entity.type
_entity.pdbx_description
1 polymer ?
#
loop_
_entity_poly.entity_id
_entity_poly.type
_entity_poly.pdbx_seq_one_letter_code
_entity_poly.pdbx_strand_id
1 'polypeptide(L)' 'RAQQEELDKIEKHIKSSKDKENAKPLDKPEQFLYQLSLIPDFSSRVFCILFQSSFCECMSSITRKINTLQRVCK' A
#
# COMPACT_ATOMS: atom_id res chain seq x y z
N ARG A 1 2.99 5.24 -1.19
CA ARG A 1 1.91 5.59 -0.22
C ARG A 1 1.56 7.05 -0.45
N ALA A 2 0.29 7.43 -0.33
CA ALA A 2 -0.11 8.84 -0.36
C ALA A 2 0.62 9.63 0.73
N GLN A 3 1.21 10.77 0.38
CA GLN A 3 1.76 11.69 1.38
C GLN A 3 0.63 12.47 2.05
N GLN A 4 0.82 12.82 3.33
CA GLN A 4 -0.21 13.55 4.08
C GLN A 4 -0.57 14.88 3.40
N GLU A 5 0.42 15.60 2.89
CA GLU A 5 0.24 16.86 2.17
C GLU A 5 -0.61 16.71 0.89
N GLU A 6 -0.50 15.58 0.19
CA GLU A 6 -1.29 15.28 -1.01
C GLU A 6 -2.76 15.01 -0.62
N LEU A 7 -2.97 14.20 0.42
CA LEU A 7 -4.32 13.91 0.93
C LEU A 7 -5.02 15.16 1.47
N ASP A 8 -4.29 16.02 2.17
CA ASP A 8 -4.84 17.27 2.70
C ASP A 8 -5.32 18.20 1.58
N LYS A 9 -4.60 18.26 0.45
CA LYS A 9 -5.02 19.04 -0.73
C LYS A 9 -6.28 18.45 -1.35
N ILE A 10 -6.32 17.13 -1.52
CA ILE A 10 -7.47 16.42 -2.10
C ILE A 10 -8.71 16.60 -1.22
N GLU A 11 -8.59 16.42 0.10
CA GLU A 11 -9.70 16.61 1.04
C GLU A 11 -10.23 18.05 1.04
N LYS A 12 -9.33 19.05 1.02
CA LYS A 12 -9.73 20.46 0.93
C LYS A 12 -10.50 20.74 -0.36
N HIS A 13 -10.05 20.17 -1.49
CA HIS A 13 -10.74 20.31 -2.77
C HIS A 13 -12.14 19.68 -2.71
N ILE A 14 -12.27 18.46 -2.18
CA ILE A 14 -13.57 17.79 -2.03
C ILE A 14 -14.52 18.60 -1.14
N LYS A 15 -14.04 19.07 0.02
CA LYS A 15 -14.84 19.86 0.97
C LYS A 15 -15.32 21.18 0.35
N SER A 16 -14.45 21.89 -0.38
CA SER A 16 -14.77 23.19 -1.00
C SER A 16 -15.60 23.11 -2.28
N SER A 17 -15.68 21.92 -2.88
CA SER A 17 -16.40 21.65 -4.14
C SER A 17 -17.79 21.07 -3.93
N LYS A 18 -18.13 20.62 -2.71
CA LYS A 18 -19.34 19.85 -2.41
C LYS A 18 -20.66 20.58 -2.74
N ASP A 19 -20.66 21.91 -2.70
CA ASP A 19 -21.85 22.76 -2.94
C ASP A 19 -21.77 23.55 -4.26
N LYS A 20 -20.81 23.25 -5.13
CA LYS A 20 -20.59 23.98 -6.40
C LYS A 20 -20.92 23.09 -7.60
N GLU A 21 -22.01 23.40 -8.30
CA GLU A 21 -22.46 22.64 -9.49
C GLU A 21 -21.42 22.56 -10.62
N ASN A 22 -20.46 23.51 -10.68
CA ASN A 22 -19.43 23.58 -11.72
C ASN A 22 -18.00 23.34 -11.18
N ALA A 23 -17.85 22.66 -10.03
CA ALA A 23 -16.52 22.37 -9.53
C ALA A 23 -15.75 21.42 -10.47
N LYS A 24 -14.48 21.75 -10.72
CA LYS A 24 -13.59 20.86 -11.47
C LYS A 24 -13.45 19.54 -10.70
N PRO A 25 -13.71 18.38 -11.33
CA PRO A 25 -13.51 17.11 -10.66
C PRO A 25 -12.02 16.87 -10.37
N LEU A 26 -11.74 16.08 -9.34
CA LEU A 26 -10.39 15.53 -9.13
C LEU A 26 -9.93 14.80 -10.39
N ASP A 27 -8.64 14.86 -10.68
CA ASP A 27 -8.09 14.04 -11.76
C ASP A 27 -8.09 12.55 -11.39
N LYS A 28 -7.83 11.67 -12.37
CA LYS A 28 -7.87 10.23 -12.13
C LYS A 28 -6.85 9.76 -11.07
N PRO A 29 -5.59 10.22 -11.07
CA PRO A 29 -4.64 9.93 -9.99
C PRO A 29 -5.13 10.36 -8.59
N GLU A 30 -5.67 11.57 -8.46
CA GLU A 30 -6.18 12.09 -7.18
C GLU A 30 -7.39 11.29 -6.68
N GLN A 31 -8.31 10.93 -7.60
CA GLN A 31 -9.45 10.06 -7.28
C GLN A 31 -8.98 8.70 -6.76
N PHE A 32 -8.00 8.09 -7.44
CA PHE A 32 -7.43 6.82 -7.01
C PHE A 32 -6.77 6.94 -5.64
N LEU A 33 -5.99 8.00 -5.41
CA LEU A 33 -5.30 8.23 -4.14
C LEU A 33 -6.27 8.42 -2.98
N TYR A 34 -7.36 9.16 -3.21
CA TYR A 34 -8.43 9.33 -2.24
C TYR A 34 -9.15 8.00 -1.93
N GLN A 35 -9.46 7.21 -2.96
CA GLN A 35 -10.06 5.89 -2.75
C GLN A 35 -9.16 4.97 -1.92
N LEU A 36 -7.84 5.02 -2.13
CA LEU A 36 -6.90 4.28 -1.28
C LEU A 36 -6.89 4.77 0.17
N SER A 37 -7.01 6.09 0.42
CA SER A 37 -7.04 6.62 1.78
C SER A 37 -8.28 6.24 2.56
N LEU A 38 -9.39 5.93 1.87
CA LEU A 38 -10.62 5.43 2.51
C LEU A 38 -10.51 3.98 2.97
N ILE A 39 -9.47 3.24 2.55
CA ILE A 39 -9.27 1.85 2.98
C ILE A 39 -8.70 1.85 4.40
N PRO A 40 -9.39 1.24 5.39
CA PRO A 40 -8.89 1.15 6.75
C PRO A 40 -7.59 0.34 6.77
N ASP A 41 -6.62 0.84 7.53
CA ASP A 41 -5.30 0.22 7.72
C ASP A 41 -4.61 -0.17 6.42
N PHE A 42 -4.78 0.61 5.34
CA PHE A 42 -4.29 0.30 4.00
C PHE A 42 -2.84 -0.18 3.98
N SER A 43 -1.94 0.53 4.68
CA SER A 43 -0.52 0.18 4.71
C SER A 43 -0.26 -1.17 5.35
N SER A 44 -0.94 -1.47 6.47
CA SER A 44 -0.84 -2.75 7.18
C SER A 44 -1.40 -3.89 6.33
N ARG A 45 -2.52 -3.66 5.64
CA ARG A 45 -3.13 -4.66 4.76
C ARG A 45 -2.23 -4.99 3.56
N VAL A 46 -1.68 -3.98 2.91
CA VAL A 46 -0.71 -4.18 1.81
C VAL A 46 0.52 -4.93 2.31
N PHE A 47 1.05 -4.57 3.48
CA PHE A 47 2.15 -5.30 4.10
C PHE A 47 1.80 -6.77 4.31
N CYS A 48 0.65 -7.09 4.91
CA CYS A 48 0.23 -8.47 5.15
C CYS A 48 0.08 -9.26 3.84
N ILE A 49 -0.50 -8.67 2.80
CA ILE A 49 -0.65 -9.32 1.49
C ILE A 49 0.72 -9.64 0.88
N LEU A 50 1.63 -8.67 0.89
CA LEU A 50 3.00 -8.86 0.36
C LEU A 50 3.78 -9.89 1.17
N PHE A 51 3.70 -9.81 2.50
CA PHE A 51 4.30 -10.78 3.40
C PHE A 51 3.78 -12.19 3.12
N GLN A 52 2.46 -12.37 3.10
CA GLN A 52 1.83 -13.67 2.85
C GLN A 52 2.22 -14.24 1.48
N SER A 53 2.26 -13.39 0.44
CA SER A 53 2.62 -13.82 -0.91
C SER A 53 4.07 -14.31 -1.03
N SER A 54 4.98 -13.77 -0.22
CA SER A 54 6.42 -14.06 -0.29
C SER A 54 6.90 -15.03 0.80
N PHE A 55 6.10 -15.28 1.84
CA PHE A 55 6.52 -16.01 3.03
C PHE A 55 7.03 -17.42 2.74
N CYS A 56 6.27 -18.23 1.99
CA CYS A 56 6.64 -19.62 1.70
C CYS A 56 7.95 -19.73 0.91
N GLU A 57 8.18 -18.80 -0.03
CA GLU A 57 9.42 -18.75 -0.80
C GLU A 57 10.60 -18.35 0.09
N CYS A 58 10.43 -17.31 0.91
CA CYS A 58 11.43 -16.89 1.89
C CYS A 58 11.82 -18.03 2.84
N MET A 59 10.84 -18.74 3.40
CA MET A 59 11.08 -19.91 4.27
C MET A 59 11.82 -21.03 3.53
N SER A 60 11.39 -21.36 2.31
CA SER A 60 12.06 -22.36 1.47
C SER A 60 13.52 -21.99 1.20
N SER A 61 13.79 -20.72 0.91
CA SER A 61 15.14 -20.20 0.70
C SER A 61 16.01 -20.33 1.96
N ILE A 62 15.49 -19.95 3.12
CA ILE A 62 16.18 -20.10 4.41
C ILE A 62 16.48 -21.57 4.71
N THR A 63 15.48 -22.45 4.61
CA THR A 63 15.64 -23.89 4.85
C THR A 63 16.70 -24.50 3.94
N ARG A 64 16.72 -24.15 2.65
CA ARG A 64 17.76 -24.61 1.71
C ARG A 64 19.14 -24.16 2.13
N LYS A 65 19.32 -22.88 2.50
CA LYS A 65 20.62 -22.36 2.96
C LYS A 65 21.12 -23.09 4.20
N ILE A 66 20.26 -23.32 5.19
CA ILE A 66 20.60 -24.05 6.42
C ILE A 66 20.98 -25.50 6.09
N ASN A 67 20.18 -26.20 5.28
CA ASN A 67 20.46 -27.58 4.89
C ASN A 67 21.81 -27.70 4.16
N THR A 68 22.15 -26.74 3.30
CA THR A 68 23.46 -26.70 2.65
C THR A 68 24.59 -26.56 3.66
N LEU A 69 24.49 -25.61 4.60
CA LEU A 69 25.49 -25.42 5.66
C LEU A 69 25.67 -26.71 6.49
N GLN A 70 24.57 -27.34 6.90
CA GLN A 70 24.62 -28.59 7.67
C GLN A 70 25.27 -29.76 6.92
N ARG A 71 25.21 -29.77 5.59
CA ARG A 71 25.84 -30.83 4.78
C ARG A 71 27.33 -30.63 4.60
N VAL A 72 27.80 -29.38 4.51
CA VAL A 72 29.22 -29.08 4.26
C VAL A 72 30.04 -28.94 5.55
N CYS A 73 29.38 -28.68 6.68
CA CYS A 73 30.03 -28.55 8.00
C CYS A 73 29.94 -29.83 8.85
N LYS A 74 29.43 -30.93 8.29
CA LYS A 74 29.62 -32.28 8.81
C LYS A 74 30.87 -32.89 8.16
#